data_AF-A0A6L9MUR3-F1
#
_entry.id   AF-A0A6L9MUR3-F1
#
_cell.length_a   1.000
_cell.length_b   1.000
_cell.length_c   1.000
_cell.angle_alpha   90.00
_cell.angle_beta   90.00
_cell.angle_gamma   90.00
#
_symmetry.space_group_name_H-M   'P 1'
#
loop_
_entity.id
_entity.type
_entity.pdbx_description
1 polymer ?
#
loop_
_entity_poly.entity_id
_entity_poly.type
_entity_poly.pdbx_seq_one_letter_code
_entity_poly.pdbx_strand_id
1 'polypeptide(L)'
;MKHLFIHFLLLVFAQNTFAHGSSKVDGEWQPILAISETSNVTSQIQSSPLGNEILVSFSGEGVLEVLADDNSPFIRITPKGVFANWDHPMWFKAQTAGPRPLPDWVKDGKIESKWTQVSENTYYGWYDERLVKSDEHSTTWNIGIAIDGQPQNISGYFKSLSPPKKRTLVTLDSSATPIANLKAMIIPGVDSAIRVSYSGDHHMVVLDEQDEPMLRFSPKGVEANTSSSGWKALGRQPYESAEGWVLLSSYAAYTWPDSRIQSAKDSESWAIPVFCHSDKVIKNIEGGWLEVARL
;
A
#
# COMPACT_ATOMS: atom_id res chain seq x y z
N MET A 1 63.43 38.84 19.11
CA MET A 1 62.13 38.59 19.76
C MET A 1 61.21 37.93 18.74
N LYS A 2 60.61 36.80 19.13
CA LYS A 2 59.99 35.79 18.26
C LYS A 2 58.69 36.28 17.60
N HIS A 3 58.51 35.93 16.33
CA HIS A 3 57.24 36.00 15.61
C HIS A 3 56.22 35.04 16.22
N LEU A 4 54.98 35.50 16.44
CA LEU A 4 53.83 34.65 16.72
C LEU A 4 52.69 35.03 15.76
N PHE A 5 52.60 34.27 14.66
CA PHE A 5 51.45 34.28 13.75
C PHE A 5 50.34 33.46 14.41
N ILE A 6 49.26 34.10 14.85
CA ILE A 6 48.04 33.41 15.28
C ILE A 6 47.23 33.11 14.01
N HIS A 7 47.25 31.85 13.57
CA HIS A 7 46.30 31.35 12.58
C HIS A 7 44.94 31.17 13.26
N PHE A 8 43.97 31.99 12.89
CA PHE A 8 42.57 31.76 13.22
C PHE A 8 42.03 30.71 12.25
N LEU A 9 42.03 29.45 12.68
CA LEU A 9 41.43 28.35 11.92
C LEU A 9 39.90 28.48 12.04
N LEU A 10 39.27 29.09 11.03
CA LEU A 10 37.81 29.07 10.88
C LEU A 10 37.41 27.62 10.56
N LEU A 11 36.90 26.89 11.54
CA LEU A 11 36.19 25.63 11.32
C LEU A 11 34.85 25.96 10.64
N VAL A 12 34.84 25.94 9.31
CA VAL A 12 33.60 25.85 8.54
C VAL A 12 33.08 24.44 8.76
N PHE A 13 32.11 24.29 9.66
CA PHE A 13 31.29 23.09 9.69
C PHE A 13 30.49 23.06 8.39
N ALA A 14 30.94 22.24 7.44
CA ALA A 14 30.10 21.85 6.32
C ALA A 14 28.91 21.08 6.91
N GLN A 15 27.75 21.76 6.99
CA GLN A 15 26.50 21.06 7.21
C GLN A 15 26.28 20.18 5.98
N ASN A 16 26.42 18.86 6.14
CA ASN A 16 25.93 17.91 5.16
C ASN A 16 24.40 18.02 5.19
N THR A 17 23.86 18.88 4.32
CA THR A 17 22.45 18.85 3.95
C THR A 17 22.22 17.57 3.15
N PHE A 18 21.80 16.50 3.81
CA PHE A 18 21.15 15.38 3.14
C PHE A 18 19.71 15.83 2.84
N ALA A 19 19.48 16.34 1.64
CA ALA A 19 18.17 16.81 1.21
C ALA A 19 17.83 16.25 -0.16
N HIS A 20 17.73 14.93 -0.29
CA HIS A 20 17.20 14.30 -1.49
C HIS A 20 16.40 13.08 -1.04
N GLY A 21 15.06 13.15 -1.13
CA GLY A 21 14.16 12.03 -0.82
C GLY A 21 13.37 12.10 0.50
N SER A 22 13.60 13.10 1.35
CA SER A 22 12.82 13.24 2.60
C SER A 22 11.39 13.66 2.29
N SER A 23 10.43 13.06 2.99
CA SER A 23 9.06 13.55 3.05
C SER A 23 9.05 15.06 3.35
N LYS A 24 8.09 15.81 2.81
CA LYS A 24 7.92 17.23 3.15
C LYS A 24 7.16 17.42 4.47
N VAL A 25 6.82 16.33 5.14
CA VAL A 25 6.16 16.29 6.44
C VAL A 25 7.02 15.51 7.44
N ASP A 26 6.73 15.68 8.72
CA ASP A 26 7.51 15.04 9.78
C ASP A 26 7.36 13.52 9.74
N GLY A 27 8.48 12.82 10.00
CA GLY A 27 8.53 11.36 10.05
C GLY A 27 8.99 10.68 8.76
N GLU A 28 9.20 9.37 8.85
CA GLU A 28 9.55 8.55 7.70
C GLU A 28 8.28 7.93 7.10
N TRP A 29 8.12 8.03 5.78
CA TRP A 29 6.93 7.58 5.06
C TRP A 29 7.32 6.79 3.82
N GLN A 30 6.69 5.64 3.62
CA GLN A 30 6.85 4.81 2.43
C GLN A 30 5.57 4.79 1.59
N PRO A 31 5.66 5.03 0.27
CA PRO A 31 4.55 4.79 -0.64
C PRO A 31 4.36 3.28 -0.86
N ILE A 32 3.15 2.80 -0.62
CA ILE A 32 2.74 1.41 -0.82
C ILE A 32 1.73 1.37 -1.96
N LEU A 33 1.98 0.51 -2.95
CA LEU A 33 1.09 0.30 -4.08
C LEU A 33 -0.21 -0.37 -3.58
N ALA A 34 -1.36 0.19 -3.93
CA ALA A 34 -2.63 -0.51 -3.73
C ALA A 34 -2.72 -1.65 -4.75
N ILE A 35 -3.24 -2.80 -4.34
CA ILE A 35 -3.52 -3.90 -5.27
C ILE A 35 -4.63 -3.41 -6.20
N SER A 36 -4.27 -3.11 -7.44
CA SER A 36 -5.20 -2.76 -8.51
C SER A 36 -4.91 -3.64 -9.71
N GLU A 37 -5.92 -4.39 -10.16
CA GLU A 37 -5.81 -5.20 -11.36
C GLU A 37 -6.05 -4.32 -12.58
N THR A 38 -4.95 -3.86 -13.18
CA THR A 38 -4.97 -3.30 -14.53
C THR A 38 -4.46 -4.37 -15.48
N SER A 39 -5.34 -4.91 -16.33
CA SER A 39 -4.92 -5.91 -17.31
C SER A 39 -3.78 -5.35 -18.15
N ASN A 40 -2.66 -6.07 -18.21
CA ASN A 40 -1.44 -5.72 -18.94
C ASN A 40 -0.55 -4.61 -18.35
N VAL A 41 -0.84 -4.09 -17.15
CA VAL A 41 0.06 -3.16 -16.45
C VAL A 41 0.58 -3.83 -15.19
N THR A 42 1.90 -3.81 -15.01
CA THR A 42 2.53 -4.22 -13.75
C THR A 42 3.34 -3.05 -13.22
N SER A 43 3.15 -2.74 -11.95
CA SER A 43 3.82 -1.61 -11.29
C SER A 43 4.55 -2.07 -10.03
N GLN A 44 5.74 -1.54 -9.83
CA GLN A 44 6.54 -1.76 -8.63
C GLN A 44 7.08 -0.43 -8.12
N ILE A 45 7.16 -0.28 -6.81
CA ILE A 45 7.81 0.85 -6.16
C ILE A 45 9.15 0.41 -5.61
N GLN A 46 10.17 1.23 -5.84
CA GLN A 46 11.47 1.10 -5.21
C GLN A 46 11.77 2.38 -4.42
N SER A 47 11.87 2.23 -3.10
CA SER A 47 12.25 3.32 -2.20
C SER A 47 13.75 3.24 -1.89
N SER A 48 14.44 4.37 -1.99
CA SER A 48 15.85 4.51 -1.62
C SER A 48 16.08 5.80 -0.83
N PRO A 49 17.24 5.96 -0.17
CA PRO A 49 17.61 7.24 0.44
C PRO A 49 17.70 8.41 -0.53
N LEU A 50 17.72 8.18 -1.85
CA LEU A 50 17.72 9.24 -2.85
C LEU A 50 16.30 9.72 -3.15
N GLY A 51 15.32 8.81 -3.18
CA GLY A 51 13.94 9.10 -3.52
C GLY A 51 13.14 7.83 -3.83
N ASN A 52 11.86 8.01 -4.15
CA ASN A 52 10.96 6.94 -4.55
C ASN A 52 10.87 6.87 -6.08
N GLU A 53 11.13 5.69 -6.63
CA GLU A 53 10.95 5.37 -8.03
C GLU A 53 9.73 4.46 -8.21
N ILE A 54 9.03 4.62 -9.32
CA ILE A 54 8.07 3.64 -9.82
C ILE A 54 8.59 3.04 -11.11
N LEU A 55 8.50 1.72 -11.21
CA LEU A 55 8.73 0.94 -12.41
C LEU A 55 7.37 0.48 -12.93
N VAL A 56 7.06 0.84 -14.18
CA VAL A 56 5.85 0.39 -14.87
C VAL A 56 6.24 -0.44 -16.08
N SER A 57 5.64 -1.61 -16.20
CA SER A 57 5.71 -2.51 -17.36
C SER A 57 4.35 -2.59 -18.03
N PHE A 58 4.34 -2.58 -19.36
CA PHE A 58 3.13 -2.74 -20.16
C PHE A 58 3.29 -3.92 -21.12
N SER A 59 2.32 -4.84 -21.11
CA SER A 59 2.32 -6.04 -21.96
C SER A 59 1.20 -6.05 -23.00
N GLY A 60 0.49 -4.93 -23.19
CA GLY A 60 -0.56 -4.80 -24.20
C GLY A 60 -0.02 -4.37 -25.56
N GLU A 61 -0.85 -4.51 -26.60
CA GLU A 61 -0.52 -4.14 -27.99
C GLU A 61 -0.61 -2.63 -28.29
N GLY A 62 -1.22 -1.86 -27.39
CA GLY A 62 -1.53 -0.44 -27.56
C GLY A 62 -0.44 0.51 -27.06
N VAL A 63 -0.88 1.69 -26.62
CA VAL A 63 -0.03 2.71 -25.99
C VAL A 63 -0.48 2.94 -24.56
N LEU A 64 0.41 2.70 -23.61
CA LEU A 64 0.28 3.22 -22.25
C LEU A 64 0.95 4.59 -22.18
N GLU A 65 0.20 5.61 -21.79
CA GLU A 65 0.70 6.96 -21.55
C GLU A 65 0.74 7.25 -20.05
N VAL A 66 1.85 7.79 -19.55
CA VAL A 66 1.95 8.29 -18.17
C VAL A 66 1.66 9.79 -18.18
N LEU A 67 0.69 10.20 -17.36
CA LEU A 67 0.18 11.56 -17.32
C LEU A 67 0.85 12.37 -16.20
N ALA A 68 1.18 13.62 -16.52
CA ALA A 68 1.62 14.62 -15.53
C ALA A 68 0.41 15.28 -14.85
N ASP A 69 0.66 16.22 -13.95
CA ASP A 69 -0.38 16.93 -13.18
C ASP A 69 -1.31 17.78 -14.08
N ASP A 70 -0.87 18.13 -15.28
CA ASP A 70 -1.67 18.81 -16.30
C ASP A 70 -2.50 17.85 -17.19
N ASN A 71 -2.52 16.57 -16.85
CA ASN A 71 -3.13 15.46 -17.60
C ASN A 71 -2.53 15.24 -19.01
N SER A 72 -1.41 15.86 -19.34
CA SER A 72 -0.72 15.62 -20.61
C SER A 72 0.33 14.51 -20.46
N PRO A 73 0.54 13.70 -21.51
CA PRO A 73 1.45 12.56 -21.44
C PRO A 73 2.92 13.00 -21.57
N PHE A 74 3.78 12.44 -20.71
CA PHE A 74 5.23 12.69 -20.76
C PHE A 74 6.08 11.43 -21.00
N ILE A 75 5.52 10.24 -20.75
CA ILE A 75 6.10 8.93 -21.10
C ILE A 75 5.05 8.13 -21.87
N ARG A 76 5.49 7.39 -22.89
CA ARG A 76 4.72 6.38 -23.62
C ARG A 76 5.43 5.05 -23.55
N ILE A 77 4.73 3.99 -23.18
CA ILE A 77 5.22 2.61 -23.21
C ILE A 77 4.40 1.86 -24.26
N THR A 78 5.09 1.22 -25.20
CA THR A 78 4.50 0.48 -26.32
C THR A 78 5.26 -0.84 -26.53
N PRO A 79 4.73 -1.78 -27.34
CA PRO A 79 5.51 -2.97 -27.75
C PRO A 79 6.84 -2.65 -28.45
N LYS A 80 7.02 -1.42 -28.97
CA LYS A 80 8.22 -0.98 -29.68
C LYS A 80 9.26 -0.31 -28.78
N GLY A 81 8.93 -0.08 -27.52
CA GLY A 81 9.79 0.60 -26.56
C GLY A 81 9.12 1.75 -25.83
N VAL A 82 9.93 2.51 -25.11
CA VAL A 82 9.53 3.67 -24.32
C VAL A 82 9.90 4.94 -25.04
N PHE A 83 8.97 5.88 -25.11
CA PHE A 83 9.16 7.20 -25.69
C PHE A 83 8.92 8.27 -24.63
N ALA A 84 9.77 9.30 -24.62
CA ALA A 84 9.66 10.44 -23.73
C ALA A 84 9.31 11.71 -24.51
N ASN A 85 8.50 12.57 -23.92
CA ASN A 85 8.25 13.90 -24.48
C ASN A 85 9.33 14.89 -23.99
N TRP A 86 10.26 15.23 -24.89
CA TRP A 86 11.38 16.14 -24.60
C TRP A 86 10.99 17.60 -24.40
N ASP A 87 9.74 17.96 -24.69
CA ASP A 87 9.22 19.31 -24.43
C ASP A 87 8.48 19.40 -23.10
N HIS A 88 8.19 18.26 -22.44
CA HIS A 88 7.39 18.25 -21.22
C HIS A 88 8.28 18.42 -19.97
N PRO A 89 8.00 19.41 -19.09
CA PRO A 89 8.76 19.59 -17.84
C PRO A 89 8.86 18.34 -16.96
N MET A 90 7.80 17.53 -16.92
CA MET A 90 7.75 16.33 -16.08
C MET A 90 8.78 15.29 -16.49
N TRP A 91 9.12 15.18 -17.78
CA TRP A 91 10.17 14.27 -18.25
C TRP A 91 11.51 14.55 -17.56
N PHE A 92 11.87 15.82 -17.37
CA PHE A 92 13.14 16.21 -16.75
C PHE A 92 13.12 16.08 -15.23
N LYS A 93 11.97 16.37 -14.60
CA LYS A 93 11.76 16.17 -13.16
C LYS A 93 11.84 14.69 -12.77
N ALA A 94 11.42 13.80 -13.67
CA ALA A 94 11.34 12.37 -13.42
C ALA A 94 12.69 11.61 -13.50
N GLN A 95 13.76 12.24 -14.01
CA GLN A 95 15.05 11.56 -14.20
C GLN A 95 15.92 11.45 -12.95
N THR A 96 15.68 12.29 -11.95
CA THR A 96 16.55 12.42 -10.78
C THR A 96 15.71 12.69 -9.56
N ALA A 97 16.15 12.18 -8.41
CA ALA A 97 15.53 12.56 -7.17
C ALA A 97 15.88 14.01 -6.79
N GLY A 98 14.86 14.87 -6.73
CA GLY A 98 14.99 16.27 -6.36
C GLY A 98 14.98 17.24 -7.53
N PRO A 99 15.07 18.55 -7.24
CA PRO A 99 14.87 19.60 -8.24
C PRO A 99 16.02 19.60 -9.26
N ARG A 100 15.64 19.56 -10.54
CA ARG A 100 16.55 19.74 -11.66
C ARG A 100 16.17 21.02 -12.41
N PRO A 101 17.11 21.92 -12.73
CA PRO A 101 16.84 23.04 -13.63
C PRO A 101 16.30 22.51 -14.96
N LEU A 102 15.19 23.08 -15.42
CA LEU A 102 14.65 22.77 -16.73
C LEU A 102 15.57 23.37 -17.80
N PRO A 103 15.75 22.70 -18.95
CA PRO A 103 16.41 23.32 -20.09
C PRO A 103 15.69 24.59 -20.56
N ASP A 104 16.42 25.57 -21.07
CA ASP A 104 15.87 26.89 -21.48
C ASP A 104 14.73 26.81 -22.51
N TRP A 105 14.68 25.74 -23.29
CA TRP A 105 13.65 25.50 -24.30
C TRP A 105 12.36 24.88 -23.73
N VAL A 106 12.42 24.29 -22.53
CA VAL A 106 11.26 23.70 -21.84
C VAL A 106 10.60 24.78 -21.00
N LYS A 107 9.38 25.15 -21.37
CA LYS A 107 8.61 26.20 -20.70
C LYS A 107 7.27 25.66 -20.22
N ASP A 108 6.90 26.00 -18.99
CA ASP A 108 5.59 25.64 -18.45
C ASP A 108 4.46 26.18 -19.34
N GLY A 109 3.46 25.35 -19.62
CA GLY A 109 2.25 25.71 -20.38
C GLY A 109 2.38 25.72 -21.91
N LYS A 110 3.57 25.46 -22.48
CA LYS A 110 3.73 25.25 -23.94
C LYS A 110 4.40 23.90 -24.19
N ILE A 111 3.58 22.86 -24.31
CA ILE A 111 4.03 21.48 -24.50
C ILE A 111 3.83 21.09 -25.97
N GLU A 112 4.92 20.90 -26.70
CA GLU A 112 4.92 20.35 -28.05
C GLU A 112 5.08 18.81 -28.00
N SER A 113 4.62 18.13 -29.04
CA SER A 113 4.69 16.66 -29.15
C SER A 113 6.06 16.22 -29.65
N LYS A 114 7.09 16.24 -28.79
CA LYS A 114 8.48 15.88 -29.13
C LYS A 114 8.87 14.52 -28.56
N TRP A 115 8.32 13.47 -29.15
CA TRP A 115 8.54 12.09 -28.71
C TRP A 115 9.85 11.51 -29.25
N THR A 116 10.70 11.04 -28.35
CA THR A 116 11.95 10.34 -28.70
C THR A 116 12.00 9.02 -27.94
N GLN A 117 12.46 7.96 -28.61
CA GLN A 117 12.66 6.67 -27.98
C GLN A 117 13.82 6.74 -26.98
N VAL A 118 13.59 6.29 -25.75
CA VAL A 118 14.57 6.31 -24.65
C VAL A 118 14.92 4.91 -24.15
N SER A 119 14.16 3.90 -24.56
CA SER A 119 14.39 2.49 -24.23
C SER A 119 13.75 1.59 -25.28
N GLU A 120 14.35 0.43 -25.53
CA GLU A 120 13.76 -0.64 -26.36
C GLU A 120 12.85 -1.59 -25.54
N ASN A 121 12.89 -1.50 -24.21
CA ASN A 121 12.07 -2.32 -23.33
C ASN A 121 10.60 -1.87 -23.31
N THR A 122 9.70 -2.77 -22.90
CA THR A 122 8.29 -2.46 -22.64
C THR A 122 8.04 -2.05 -21.18
N TYR A 123 9.08 -1.57 -20.50
CA TYR A 123 9.01 -1.06 -19.14
C TYR A 123 9.92 0.15 -18.95
N TYR A 124 9.56 1.03 -18.01
CA TYR A 124 10.38 2.18 -17.64
C TYR A 124 10.24 2.50 -16.16
N GLY A 125 11.37 2.87 -15.54
CA GLY A 125 11.43 3.34 -14.16
C GLY A 125 11.72 4.85 -14.10
N TRP A 126 11.06 5.58 -13.20
CA TRP A 126 11.32 7.00 -12.99
C TRP A 126 11.06 7.43 -11.55
N TYR A 127 11.67 8.55 -11.14
CA TYR A 127 11.34 9.21 -9.88
C TYR A 127 10.04 9.98 -10.02
N ASP A 128 9.12 9.81 -9.07
CA ASP A 128 7.83 10.50 -9.12
C ASP A 128 7.58 11.25 -7.81
N GLU A 129 7.41 12.58 -7.89
CA GLU A 129 7.17 13.43 -6.72
C GLU A 129 5.84 13.09 -6.04
N ARG A 130 4.89 12.50 -6.76
CA ARG A 130 3.60 12.07 -6.19
C ARG A 130 3.77 10.90 -5.22
N LEU A 131 4.92 10.22 -5.24
CA LEU A 131 5.31 9.20 -4.27
C LEU A 131 5.99 9.79 -3.02
N VAL A 132 6.06 11.12 -2.89
CA VAL A 132 6.55 11.80 -1.71
C VAL A 132 5.36 12.41 -0.97
N LYS A 133 5.16 12.01 0.29
CA LYS A 133 4.12 12.62 1.12
C LYS A 133 4.45 14.09 1.36
N SER A 134 3.62 14.95 0.80
CA SER A 134 3.79 16.41 0.77
C SER A 134 2.92 17.16 1.78
N ASP A 135 1.83 16.53 2.22
CA ASP A 135 0.82 17.07 3.13
C ASP A 135 0.50 16.03 4.20
N GLU A 136 0.39 16.43 5.47
CA GLU A 136 0.05 15.58 6.61
C GLU A 136 -1.30 14.88 6.40
N HIS A 137 -2.24 15.55 5.71
CA HIS A 137 -3.57 15.01 5.42
C HIS A 137 -3.61 14.08 4.20
N SER A 138 -2.58 14.09 3.35
CA SER A 138 -2.49 13.19 2.20
C SER A 138 -2.21 11.76 2.65
N THR A 139 -3.23 10.89 2.63
CA THR A 139 -3.08 9.48 2.98
C THR A 139 -2.84 8.59 1.76
N THR A 140 -3.16 9.09 0.57
CA THR A 140 -3.09 8.37 -0.70
C THR A 140 -2.28 9.15 -1.73
N TRP A 141 -1.77 8.41 -2.71
CA TRP A 141 -1.14 8.95 -3.91
C TRP A 141 -1.76 8.30 -5.15
N ASN A 142 -1.69 9.01 -6.27
CA ASN A 142 -2.13 8.53 -7.56
C ASN A 142 -1.18 9.00 -8.66
N ILE A 143 -0.99 8.16 -9.65
CA ILE A 143 -0.31 8.46 -10.90
C ILE A 143 -1.30 8.18 -12.03
N GLY A 144 -1.71 9.24 -12.73
CA GLY A 144 -2.57 9.12 -13.89
C GLY A 144 -1.86 8.39 -15.02
N ILE A 145 -2.55 7.43 -15.63
CA ILE A 145 -2.15 6.76 -16.87
C ILE A 145 -3.31 6.79 -17.86
N ALA A 146 -3.03 6.58 -19.14
CA ALA A 146 -4.06 6.31 -20.14
C ALA A 146 -3.64 5.13 -21.01
N ILE A 147 -4.53 4.18 -21.24
CA ILE A 147 -4.31 3.05 -22.16
C ILE A 147 -5.20 3.30 -23.38
N ASP A 148 -4.59 3.51 -24.54
CA ASP A 148 -5.29 3.86 -25.78
C ASP A 148 -6.30 5.01 -25.59
N GLY A 149 -5.88 6.02 -24.82
CA GLY A 149 -6.67 7.21 -24.49
C GLY A 149 -7.72 7.01 -23.38
N GLN A 150 -7.87 5.81 -22.83
CA GLN A 150 -8.76 5.54 -21.68
C GLN A 150 -8.04 5.85 -20.36
N PRO A 151 -8.47 6.87 -19.59
CA PRO A 151 -7.81 7.24 -18.34
C PRO A 151 -7.97 6.17 -17.25
N GLN A 152 -6.89 5.89 -16.55
CA GLN A 152 -6.82 5.00 -15.39
C GLN A 152 -5.80 5.53 -14.38
N ASN A 153 -5.68 4.91 -13.22
CA ASN A 153 -4.74 5.33 -12.19
C ASN A 153 -3.93 4.15 -11.65
N ILE A 154 -2.63 4.38 -11.44
CA ILE A 154 -1.83 3.59 -10.52
C ILE A 154 -1.89 4.31 -9.18
N SER A 155 -2.41 3.64 -8.16
CA SER A 155 -2.72 4.29 -6.87
C SER A 155 -2.12 3.54 -5.70
N GLY A 156 -2.02 4.22 -4.57
CA GLY A 156 -1.59 3.62 -3.33
C GLY A 156 -1.75 4.54 -2.13
N TYR A 157 -1.11 4.18 -1.04
CA TYR A 157 -1.16 4.91 0.23
C TYR A 157 0.22 5.12 0.83
N PHE A 158 0.32 6.08 1.74
CA PHE A 158 1.54 6.32 2.51
C PHE A 158 1.50 5.55 3.83
N LYS A 159 2.46 4.66 4.05
CA LYS A 159 2.68 3.96 5.32
C LYS A 159 3.74 4.71 6.12
N SER A 160 3.42 5.07 7.37
CA SER A 160 4.43 5.62 8.27
C SER A 160 5.41 4.52 8.66
N LEU A 161 6.70 4.82 8.56
CA LEU A 161 7.80 4.05 9.13
C LEU A 161 8.23 4.55 10.50
N SER A 162 7.70 5.71 10.92
CA SER A 162 7.95 6.22 12.26
C SER A 162 7.67 5.11 13.26
N PRO A 163 8.61 4.80 14.17
CA PRO A 163 8.36 3.80 15.20
C PRO A 163 7.09 4.21 15.94
N PRO A 164 6.19 3.26 16.23
CA PRO A 164 4.94 3.60 16.87
C PRO A 164 5.25 4.28 18.21
N LYS A 165 4.64 5.45 18.47
CA LYS A 165 4.84 6.20 19.73
C LYS A 165 4.33 5.44 20.97
N LYS A 166 3.58 4.37 20.73
CA LYS A 166 2.98 3.51 21.74
C LYS A 166 3.20 2.06 21.34
N ARG A 167 3.52 1.21 22.31
CA ARG A 167 3.36 -0.23 22.14
C ARG A 167 1.94 -0.57 22.58
N THR A 168 1.19 -1.15 21.66
CA THR A 168 -0.19 -1.59 21.91
C THR A 168 -0.23 -3.10 21.84
N LEU A 169 -0.74 -3.73 22.89
CA LEU A 169 -1.06 -5.15 22.90
C LEU A 169 -2.52 -5.32 22.47
N VAL A 170 -2.75 -6.09 21.41
CA VAL A 170 -4.10 -6.50 21.02
C VAL A 170 -4.56 -7.59 21.99
N THR A 171 -5.66 -7.37 22.68
CA THR A 171 -6.23 -8.28 23.68
C THR A 171 -7.53 -8.89 23.16
N LEU A 172 -7.81 -10.13 23.55
CA LEU A 172 -9.07 -10.82 23.27
C LEU A 172 -9.88 -10.91 24.57
N ASP A 173 -11.18 -10.60 24.52
CA ASP A 173 -12.07 -10.90 25.64
C ASP A 173 -12.39 -12.40 25.64
N SER A 174 -11.70 -13.15 26.49
CA SER A 174 -11.89 -14.60 26.62
C SER A 174 -13.14 -14.98 27.42
N SER A 175 -13.79 -14.03 28.10
CA SER A 175 -15.02 -14.27 28.86
C SER A 175 -16.27 -14.23 27.97
N ALA A 176 -16.21 -13.48 26.86
CA ALA A 176 -17.23 -13.41 25.83
C ALA A 176 -16.94 -14.45 24.73
N THR A 177 -17.27 -15.72 24.95
CA THR A 177 -17.29 -16.69 23.83
C THR A 177 -18.61 -16.53 23.07
N PRO A 178 -18.64 -15.91 21.88
CA PRO A 178 -19.91 -15.57 21.21
C PRO A 178 -20.69 -16.82 20.78
N ILE A 179 -19.98 -17.85 20.34
CA ILE A 179 -20.57 -19.07 19.80
C ILE A 179 -19.98 -20.26 20.54
N ALA A 180 -20.84 -21.16 21.02
CA ALA A 180 -20.39 -22.40 21.62
C ALA A 180 -19.42 -23.14 20.68
N ASN A 181 -18.35 -23.72 21.24
CA ASN A 181 -17.30 -24.44 20.51
C ASN A 181 -16.40 -23.58 19.61
N LEU A 182 -16.52 -22.25 19.65
CA LEU A 182 -15.56 -21.33 19.06
C LEU A 182 -14.41 -21.07 20.03
N LYS A 183 -13.18 -21.04 19.52
CA LYS A 183 -12.00 -20.51 20.22
C LYS A 183 -11.29 -19.52 19.32
N ALA A 184 -10.91 -18.38 19.88
CA ALA A 184 -10.12 -17.36 19.20
C ALA A 184 -8.80 -17.14 19.96
N MET A 185 -7.77 -16.69 19.22
CA MET A 185 -6.48 -16.32 19.77
C MET A 185 -5.85 -15.25 18.89
N ILE A 186 -5.21 -14.27 19.53
CA ILE A 186 -4.42 -13.25 18.84
C ILE A 186 -3.00 -13.78 18.63
N ILE A 187 -2.51 -13.64 17.40
CA ILE A 187 -1.12 -13.86 17.02
C ILE A 187 -0.44 -12.47 16.97
N PRO A 188 0.45 -12.16 17.91
CA PRO A 188 1.10 -10.85 17.96
C PRO A 188 2.10 -10.69 16.80
N GLY A 189 2.23 -9.47 16.29
CA GLY A 189 3.14 -9.12 15.21
C GLY A 189 3.10 -7.62 14.92
N VAL A 190 3.91 -7.16 13.96
CA VAL A 190 3.82 -5.79 13.42
C VAL A 190 2.42 -5.53 12.88
N ASP A 191 1.90 -6.52 12.13
CA ASP A 191 0.47 -6.65 11.85
C ASP A 191 -0.02 -7.89 12.62
N SER A 192 -0.93 -7.71 13.57
CA SER A 192 -1.47 -8.83 14.37
C SER A 192 -2.38 -9.71 13.52
N ALA A 193 -2.52 -10.98 13.86
CA ALA A 193 -3.49 -11.87 13.21
C ALA A 193 -4.42 -12.48 14.23
N ILE A 194 -5.58 -12.96 13.79
CA ILE A 194 -6.47 -13.76 14.61
C ILE A 194 -6.47 -15.19 14.09
N ARG A 195 -6.38 -16.14 15.01
CA ARG A 195 -6.63 -17.56 14.76
C ARG A 195 -7.96 -17.92 15.37
N VAL A 196 -8.86 -18.44 14.54
CA VAL A 196 -10.13 -19.02 14.99
C VAL A 196 -10.08 -20.52 14.78
N SER A 197 -10.63 -21.27 15.73
CA SER A 197 -10.96 -22.68 15.59
C SER A 197 -12.39 -22.92 16.06
N TYR A 198 -13.09 -23.83 15.39
CA TYR A 198 -14.48 -24.12 15.67
C TYR A 198 -14.73 -25.63 15.66
N SER A 199 -15.33 -26.16 16.71
CA SER A 199 -15.60 -27.61 16.85
C SER A 199 -17.09 -27.94 17.00
N GLY A 200 -17.98 -27.03 16.55
CA GLY A 200 -19.41 -27.33 16.48
C GLY A 200 -19.75 -28.18 15.26
N ASP A 201 -20.98 -28.72 15.26
CA ASP A 201 -21.53 -29.60 14.24
C ASP A 201 -22.23 -28.87 13.08
N HIS A 202 -22.48 -27.57 13.23
CA HIS A 202 -23.05 -26.70 12.21
C HIS A 202 -21.98 -25.84 11.52
N HIS A 203 -22.35 -25.07 10.50
CA HIS A 203 -21.44 -24.08 9.94
C HIS A 203 -21.43 -22.80 10.79
N MET A 204 -20.24 -22.31 11.12
CA MET A 204 -20.03 -20.97 11.67
C MET A 204 -19.48 -20.07 10.58
N VAL A 205 -19.97 -18.84 10.47
CA VAL A 205 -19.57 -17.88 9.44
C VAL A 205 -18.93 -16.67 10.10
N VAL A 206 -17.84 -16.19 9.52
CA VAL A 206 -17.20 -14.90 9.83
C VAL A 206 -17.60 -13.89 8.76
N LEU A 207 -18.02 -12.72 9.20
CA LEU A 207 -18.36 -11.60 8.33
C LEU A 207 -17.16 -10.66 8.13
N ASP A 208 -17.05 -10.06 6.94
CA ASP A 208 -16.11 -8.99 6.67
C ASP A 208 -16.59 -7.64 7.23
N GLU A 209 -15.90 -6.55 6.87
CA GLU A 209 -16.25 -5.19 7.33
C GLU A 209 -17.53 -4.63 6.69
N GLN A 210 -18.06 -5.30 5.66
CA GLN A 210 -19.32 -4.94 4.99
C GLN A 210 -20.48 -5.85 5.46
N ASP A 211 -20.27 -6.61 6.53
CA ASP A 211 -21.20 -7.62 7.03
C ASP A 211 -21.48 -8.77 6.04
N GLU A 212 -20.59 -8.98 5.06
CA GLU A 212 -20.73 -10.05 4.06
C GLU A 212 -19.99 -11.33 4.49
N PRO A 213 -20.54 -12.54 4.19
CA PRO A 213 -19.88 -13.80 4.51
C PRO A 213 -18.49 -13.94 3.87
N MET A 214 -17.45 -14.02 4.70
CA MET A 214 -16.05 -14.09 4.25
C MET A 214 -15.45 -15.48 4.44
N LEU A 215 -15.59 -16.05 5.64
CA LEU A 215 -15.06 -17.39 5.97
C LEU A 215 -16.17 -18.25 6.56
N ARG A 216 -16.14 -19.55 6.24
CA ARG A 216 -17.05 -20.55 6.81
C ARG A 216 -16.26 -21.69 7.44
N PHE A 217 -16.55 -21.98 8.70
CA PHE A 217 -15.93 -23.04 9.48
C PHE A 217 -16.94 -24.17 9.70
N SER A 218 -16.48 -25.42 9.60
CA SER A 218 -17.28 -26.62 9.85
C SER A 218 -16.38 -27.79 10.25
N PRO A 219 -16.92 -28.94 10.67
CA PRO A 219 -16.13 -30.16 10.87
C PRO A 219 -15.32 -30.60 9.65
N LYS A 220 -15.70 -30.17 8.44
CA LYS A 220 -14.99 -30.50 7.19
C LYS A 220 -13.80 -29.58 6.89
N GLY A 221 -13.64 -28.49 7.66
CA GLY A 221 -12.58 -27.52 7.42
C GLY A 221 -13.07 -26.08 7.36
N VAL A 222 -12.23 -25.22 6.77
CA VAL A 222 -12.49 -23.79 6.57
C VAL A 222 -12.54 -23.49 5.09
N GLU A 223 -13.57 -22.77 4.67
CA GLU A 223 -13.76 -22.31 3.30
C GLU A 223 -13.75 -20.79 3.25
N ALA A 224 -13.19 -20.20 2.20
CA ALA A 224 -13.28 -18.78 1.90
C ALA A 224 -14.30 -18.50 0.81
N ASN A 225 -15.02 -17.41 0.95
CA ASN A 225 -15.85 -16.85 -0.10
C ASN A 225 -15.00 -15.97 -1.02
N THR A 226 -14.67 -16.46 -2.21
CA THR A 226 -13.83 -15.71 -3.18
C THR A 226 -14.53 -14.47 -3.74
N SER A 227 -15.85 -14.33 -3.54
CA SER A 227 -16.57 -13.10 -3.92
C SER A 227 -16.57 -12.02 -2.83
N SER A 228 -16.19 -12.33 -1.59
CA SER A 228 -16.17 -11.36 -0.48
C SER A 228 -15.11 -10.28 -0.72
N SER A 229 -15.49 -9.01 -0.52
CA SER A 229 -14.56 -7.87 -0.53
C SER A 229 -13.51 -8.01 0.55
N GLY A 230 -13.90 -8.48 1.75
CA GLY A 230 -12.98 -8.78 2.83
C GLY A 230 -11.94 -9.82 2.45
N TRP A 231 -12.35 -10.93 1.83
CA TRP A 231 -11.41 -11.97 1.38
C TRP A 231 -10.41 -11.43 0.36
N LYS A 232 -10.90 -10.68 -0.64
CA LYS A 232 -10.05 -10.05 -1.66
C LYS A 232 -9.06 -9.06 -1.06
N ALA A 233 -9.47 -8.29 -0.07
CA ALA A 233 -8.62 -7.33 0.64
C ALA A 233 -7.46 -8.02 1.39
N LEU A 234 -7.58 -9.29 1.77
CA LEU A 234 -6.47 -10.05 2.35
C LEU A 234 -5.35 -10.35 1.33
N GLY A 235 -5.62 -10.25 0.03
CA GLY A 235 -4.64 -10.54 -1.03
C GLY A 235 -4.17 -11.99 -1.05
N ARG A 236 -4.98 -12.93 -0.55
CA ARG A 236 -4.65 -14.36 -0.42
C ARG A 236 -5.30 -15.21 -1.50
N GLN A 237 -4.63 -16.29 -1.88
CA GLN A 237 -5.21 -17.31 -2.74
C GLN A 237 -6.24 -18.16 -1.98
N PRO A 238 -7.32 -18.59 -2.64
CA PRO A 238 -7.64 -18.39 -4.07
C PRO A 238 -8.23 -16.99 -4.37
N TYR A 239 -7.86 -16.41 -5.52
CA TYR A 239 -8.32 -15.08 -5.94
C TYR A 239 -9.74 -15.10 -6.51
N GLU A 240 -10.07 -16.12 -7.32
CA GLU A 240 -11.38 -16.30 -7.91
C GLU A 240 -11.73 -17.80 -7.99
N SER A 241 -13.03 -18.11 -7.97
CA SER A 241 -13.57 -19.46 -8.17
C SER A 241 -15.00 -19.39 -8.70
N ALA A 242 -15.34 -20.29 -9.63
CA ALA A 242 -16.71 -20.48 -10.10
C ALA A 242 -17.64 -21.07 -9.01
N GLU A 243 -17.08 -21.72 -7.99
CA GLU A 243 -17.84 -22.35 -6.90
C GLU A 243 -18.18 -21.35 -5.77
N GLY A 244 -17.57 -20.15 -5.77
CA GLY A 244 -17.75 -19.11 -4.76
C GLY A 244 -17.12 -19.42 -3.41
N TRP A 245 -17.31 -20.63 -2.87
CA TRP A 245 -16.67 -21.10 -1.63
C TRP A 245 -15.56 -22.10 -1.94
N VAL A 246 -14.36 -21.86 -1.42
CA VAL A 246 -13.20 -22.74 -1.66
C VAL A 246 -12.54 -23.17 -0.36
N LEU A 247 -12.24 -24.46 -0.24
CA LEU A 247 -11.58 -25.03 0.92
C LEU A 247 -10.14 -24.48 1.07
N LEU A 248 -9.88 -23.83 2.21
CA LEU A 248 -8.58 -23.31 2.60
C LEU A 248 -7.79 -24.28 3.49
N SER A 249 -8.50 -25.03 4.33
CA SER A 249 -7.92 -25.90 5.33
C SER A 249 -8.85 -27.06 5.61
N SER A 250 -8.32 -28.29 5.66
CA SER A 250 -9.07 -29.47 6.12
C SER A 250 -9.26 -29.52 7.64
N TYR A 251 -8.58 -28.63 8.38
CA TYR A 251 -8.80 -28.44 9.81
C TYR A 251 -9.79 -27.31 10.01
N ALA A 252 -10.71 -27.45 10.98
CA ALA A 252 -11.67 -26.41 11.36
C ALA A 252 -11.01 -25.25 12.13
N ALA A 253 -9.85 -24.79 11.66
CA ALA A 253 -9.08 -23.69 12.21
C ALA A 253 -8.34 -22.96 11.09
N TYR A 254 -8.29 -21.63 11.17
CA TYR A 254 -7.62 -20.79 10.20
C TYR A 254 -7.10 -19.50 10.84
N THR A 255 -6.05 -18.92 10.26
CA THR A 255 -5.38 -17.71 10.76
C THR A 255 -5.29 -16.68 9.65
N TRP A 256 -5.76 -15.46 9.91
CA TRP A 256 -5.72 -14.36 8.96
C TRP A 256 -5.38 -13.03 9.68
N PRO A 257 -4.69 -12.10 8.99
CA PRO A 257 -4.61 -10.72 9.45
C PRO A 257 -6.00 -10.10 9.32
N ASP A 258 -6.45 -9.37 10.33
CA ASP A 258 -7.74 -8.68 10.28
C ASP A 258 -7.49 -7.18 10.49
N SER A 259 -7.98 -6.34 9.58
CA SER A 259 -7.80 -4.88 9.65
C SER A 259 -8.39 -4.31 10.95
N ARG A 260 -9.49 -4.91 11.43
CA ARG A 260 -10.21 -4.47 12.63
C ARG A 260 -9.39 -4.61 13.91
N ILE A 261 -8.34 -5.43 13.93
CA ILE A 261 -7.47 -5.61 15.11
C ILE A 261 -6.15 -4.81 15.02
N GLN A 262 -5.84 -4.16 13.90
CA GLN A 262 -4.52 -3.52 13.69
C GLN A 262 -4.34 -2.17 14.39
N SER A 263 -5.42 -1.40 14.59
CA SER A 263 -5.28 -0.02 15.06
C SER A 263 -6.55 0.48 15.73
N ALA A 264 -6.40 0.98 16.96
CA ALA A 264 -7.34 1.87 17.60
C ALA A 264 -7.22 3.25 16.95
N LYS A 265 -7.95 3.52 15.86
CA LYS A 265 -8.00 4.90 15.36
C LYS A 265 -8.79 5.78 16.32
N ASP A 266 -9.92 5.29 16.85
CA ASP A 266 -10.75 6.04 17.82
C ASP A 266 -11.62 5.12 18.72
N SER A 267 -11.31 3.82 18.81
CA SER A 267 -12.11 2.85 19.57
C SER A 267 -11.29 2.18 20.67
N GLU A 268 -11.90 1.99 21.84
CA GLU A 268 -11.33 1.20 22.95
C GLU A 268 -11.43 -0.31 22.71
N SER A 269 -12.28 -0.73 21.76
CA SER A 269 -12.56 -2.14 21.47
C SER A 269 -12.67 -2.43 19.97
N TRP A 270 -12.43 -3.68 19.62
CA TRP A 270 -12.68 -4.22 18.28
C TRP A 270 -13.67 -5.37 18.35
N ALA A 271 -14.37 -5.60 17.25
CA ALA A 271 -15.33 -6.69 17.09
C ALA A 271 -15.22 -7.29 15.69
N ILE A 272 -15.27 -8.62 15.61
CA ILE A 272 -15.35 -9.40 14.38
C ILE A 272 -16.71 -10.12 14.40
N PRO A 273 -17.66 -9.78 13.52
CA PRO A 273 -18.98 -10.39 13.53
C PRO A 273 -18.92 -11.83 13.04
N VAL A 274 -19.65 -12.67 13.75
CA VAL A 274 -19.78 -14.11 13.49
C VAL A 274 -21.22 -14.55 13.73
N PHE A 275 -21.68 -15.58 13.03
CA PHE A 275 -22.93 -16.24 13.36
C PHE A 275 -22.83 -17.75 13.17
N CYS A 276 -23.67 -18.50 13.88
CA CYS A 276 -23.85 -19.93 13.64
C CYS A 276 -25.04 -20.12 12.71
N HIS A 277 -24.95 -21.01 11.72
CA HIS A 277 -26.06 -21.23 10.79
C HIS A 277 -27.34 -21.75 11.48
N SER A 278 -27.19 -22.37 12.66
CA SER A 278 -28.31 -22.91 13.44
C SER A 278 -29.22 -21.83 14.03
N ASP A 279 -28.66 -20.70 14.49
CA ASP A 279 -29.42 -19.62 15.12
C ASP A 279 -29.47 -18.35 14.25
N LYS A 280 -28.51 -18.16 13.34
CA LYS A 280 -28.33 -17.00 12.45
C LYS A 280 -28.30 -15.66 13.19
N VAL A 281 -28.00 -15.69 14.48
CA VAL A 281 -27.86 -14.49 15.30
C VAL A 281 -26.41 -14.02 15.18
N ILE A 282 -26.22 -12.79 14.74
CA ILE A 282 -24.90 -12.16 14.71
C ILE A 282 -24.44 -11.90 16.15
N LYS A 283 -23.20 -12.30 16.41
CA LYS A 283 -22.47 -12.14 17.67
C LYS A 283 -21.04 -11.72 17.32
N ASN A 284 -20.21 -11.39 18.30
CA ASN A 284 -18.88 -10.85 18.04
C ASN A 284 -17.78 -11.64 18.73
N ILE A 285 -16.70 -11.93 18.01
CA ILE A 285 -15.40 -12.13 18.64
C ILE A 285 -14.87 -10.74 18.95
N GLU A 286 -14.63 -10.42 20.21
CA GLU A 286 -14.33 -9.07 20.64
C GLU A 286 -13.10 -8.99 21.55
N GLY A 287 -12.56 -7.79 21.65
CA GLY A 287 -11.38 -7.51 22.44
C GLY A 287 -11.04 -6.03 22.40
N GLY A 288 -9.81 -5.70 22.76
CA GLY A 288 -9.38 -4.31 22.76
C GLY A 288 -7.89 -4.14 22.51
N TRP A 289 -7.44 -2.95 22.86
CA TRP A 289 -6.06 -2.52 22.72
C TRP A 289 -5.57 -1.99 24.06
N LEU A 290 -4.55 -2.65 24.62
CA LEU A 290 -3.89 -2.20 25.83
C LEU A 290 -2.60 -1.46 25.47
N GLU A 291 -2.51 -0.18 25.85
CA GLU A 291 -1.25 0.55 25.79
C GLU A 291 -0.30 -0.04 26.85
N VAL A 292 0.74 -0.75 26.41
CA VAL A 292 1.71 -1.41 27.30
C VAL A 292 2.96 -0.58 27.53
N ALA A 293 3.24 0.41 26.68
CA ALA A 293 4.29 1.41 26.89
C ALA A 293 4.09 2.65 26.01
N ARG A 294 4.50 3.81 26.51
CA ARG A 294 4.84 4.99 25.68
C ARG A 294 6.32 4.94 25.36
N LEU A 295 6.66 5.11 24.09
CA LEU A 295 8.05 5.09 23.59
C LEU A 295 8.56 6.52 23.39
#